data_AF-A0A3A0D354-F1
#
_entry.id   AF-A0A3A0D354-F1
#
_cell.length_a   1.000
_cell.length_b   1.000
_cell.length_c   1.000
_cell.angle_alpha   90.00
_cell.angle_beta   90.00
_cell.angle_gamma   90.00
#
_symmetry.space_group_name_H-M   'P 1'
#
loop_
_entity.id
_entity.type
_entity.pdbx_description
1 polymer ?
#
loop_
_entity_poly.entity_id
_entity_poly.type
_entity_poly.pdbx_seq_one_letter_code
_entity_poly.pdbx_strand_id
1 'polypeptide(L)'
;MDHVYFSNLANEGGSDASLAFSRPSPAAETGGKCPWSVGWLDPDGKRRSKRIGSKSMAEKFQRKIEGELAAGTYRHEVRKPWSEFRTEYEQKILPRLSGRSQDLVKLSLAAFERLVRPALVAKITTATIDEFVAQRRLEPGKKRESTVAPATVNRDLRHLKAALGVAHEWGYLPKAPRFRFVREEERIGRIVTPEHFRLIYDGCKHAEKPALAQCSAGEWWQALLVFASG
;
A
#
# COMPACT_ATOMS: atom_id res chain seq x y z
N MET A 1 -10.68 -33.93 -32.71
CA MET A 1 -10.54 -32.88 -31.68
C MET A 1 -11.94 -32.32 -31.41
N ASP A 2 -12.70 -33.01 -30.58
CA ASP A 2 -14.09 -32.65 -30.31
C ASP A 2 -14.17 -31.89 -28.97
N HIS A 3 -14.25 -30.57 -29.07
CA HIS A 3 -14.73 -29.77 -27.95
C HIS A 3 -16.24 -29.94 -27.89
N VAL A 4 -16.72 -30.85 -27.03
CA VAL A 4 -18.15 -30.98 -26.76
C VAL A 4 -18.59 -29.79 -25.93
N TYR A 5 -19.05 -28.74 -26.62
CA TYR A 5 -19.81 -27.64 -26.02
C TYR A 5 -21.27 -28.09 -25.91
N PHE A 6 -21.75 -28.33 -24.70
CA PHE A 6 -23.19 -28.35 -24.46
C PHE A 6 -23.65 -26.92 -24.19
N SER A 7 -24.17 -26.26 -25.22
CA SER A 7 -24.98 -25.06 -25.08
C SER A 7 -26.40 -25.49 -24.70
N ASN A 8 -26.81 -25.25 -23.45
CA ASN A 8 -28.23 -25.20 -23.14
C ASN A 8 -28.76 -23.84 -23.60
N LEU A 9 -29.26 -23.79 -24.83
CA LEU A 9 -30.12 -22.71 -25.32
C LEU A 9 -31.54 -22.99 -24.82
N ALA A 10 -31.96 -22.30 -23.75
CA ALA A 10 -33.37 -22.03 -23.49
C ALA A 10 -33.55 -20.84 -22.53
N ASN A 11 -34.40 -19.90 -22.95
CA ASN A 11 -35.09 -18.81 -22.24
C ASN A 11 -34.41 -17.45 -21.97
N GLU A 12 -34.72 -16.54 -22.89
CA GLU A 12 -35.43 -15.26 -22.69
C GLU A 12 -35.51 -14.65 -21.28
N GLY A 13 -35.04 -13.39 -21.15
CA GLY A 13 -35.65 -12.42 -20.24
C GLY A 13 -35.06 -12.31 -18.84
N GLY A 14 -33.75 -12.37 -18.67
CA GLY A 14 -33.10 -12.02 -17.40
C GLY A 14 -31.60 -11.83 -17.60
N SER A 15 -31.02 -10.81 -16.98
CA SER A 15 -29.58 -10.58 -16.89
C SER A 15 -28.94 -11.69 -16.05
N ASP A 16 -28.94 -12.91 -16.55
CA ASP A 16 -28.36 -14.08 -15.93
C ASP A 16 -27.07 -14.39 -16.66
N ALA A 17 -25.95 -14.15 -15.99
CA ALA A 17 -24.61 -14.43 -16.51
C ALA A 17 -24.49 -15.95 -16.68
N SER A 18 -24.86 -16.45 -17.86
CA SER A 18 -24.74 -17.85 -18.26
C SER A 18 -23.26 -18.25 -18.27
N LEU A 19 -22.79 -18.74 -17.13
CA LEU A 19 -21.43 -19.21 -16.89
C LEU A 19 -21.19 -20.50 -17.68
N ALA A 20 -20.60 -20.37 -18.87
CA ALA A 20 -20.14 -21.51 -19.64
C ALA A 20 -18.94 -22.18 -18.93
N PHE A 21 -19.19 -23.30 -18.26
CA PHE A 21 -18.16 -24.14 -17.65
C PHE A 21 -17.70 -25.21 -18.65
N SER A 22 -16.40 -25.35 -18.86
CA SER A 22 -15.88 -26.48 -19.63
C SER A 22 -15.60 -27.65 -18.68
N ARG A 23 -16.14 -28.83 -19.01
CA ARG A 23 -15.87 -30.08 -18.25
C ARG A 23 -14.36 -30.31 -18.14
N PRO A 24 -13.88 -30.97 -17.07
CA PRO A 24 -12.49 -31.38 -16.97
C PRO A 24 -12.13 -32.20 -18.20
N SER A 25 -11.26 -31.65 -19.06
CA SER A 25 -10.85 -32.31 -20.30
C SER A 25 -9.49 -32.99 -20.09
N PRO A 26 -9.31 -34.24 -20.54
CA PRO A 26 -7.99 -34.84 -20.66
C PRO A 26 -7.20 -34.08 -21.74
N ALA A 27 -6.07 -33.48 -21.38
CA ALA A 27 -5.05 -33.00 -22.29
C ALA A 27 -4.40 -34.23 -22.95
N ALA A 28 -5.04 -34.71 -24.02
CA ALA A 28 -4.50 -35.76 -24.85
C ALA A 28 -3.32 -35.24 -25.69
N GLU A 29 -2.30 -36.09 -25.87
CA GLU A 29 -1.23 -36.03 -26.87
C GLU A 29 0.13 -35.39 -26.56
N THR A 30 0.48 -35.08 -25.31
CA THR A 30 1.90 -34.84 -24.99
C THR A 30 2.19 -35.34 -23.59
N GLY A 31 3.23 -36.16 -23.40
CA GLY A 31 3.57 -36.87 -22.15
C GLY A 31 3.95 -35.99 -20.95
N GLY A 32 3.22 -34.90 -20.71
CA GLY A 32 3.40 -33.97 -19.61
C GLY A 32 2.62 -34.41 -18.36
N LYS A 33 3.22 -34.15 -17.20
CA LYS A 33 2.77 -34.53 -15.84
C LYS A 33 1.35 -34.07 -15.41
N CYS A 34 0.56 -33.39 -16.25
CA CYS A 34 -0.73 -32.82 -15.87
C CYS A 34 -1.83 -32.98 -16.93
N PRO A 35 -2.51 -34.14 -17.01
CA PRO A 35 -3.50 -34.41 -18.05
C PRO A 35 -4.86 -33.75 -17.84
N TRP A 36 -5.20 -33.07 -16.74
CA TRP A 36 -6.53 -32.48 -16.57
C TRP A 36 -6.48 -30.95 -16.57
N SER A 37 -7.56 -30.29 -16.96
CA SER A 37 -7.70 -28.83 -16.82
C SER A 37 -9.15 -28.44 -16.55
N VAL A 38 -9.34 -27.34 -15.82
CA VAL A 38 -10.65 -26.77 -15.51
C VAL A 38 -10.70 -25.36 -16.07
N GLY A 39 -11.73 -25.03 -16.85
CA GLY A 39 -11.94 -23.71 -17.44
C GLY A 39 -13.24 -23.07 -16.97
N TRP A 40 -13.21 -21.78 -16.65
CA TRP A 40 -14.36 -21.02 -16.16
C TRP A 40 -14.36 -19.59 -16.70
N LEU A 41 -15.51 -18.92 -16.60
CA LEU A 41 -15.65 -17.49 -16.84
C LEU A 41 -15.60 -16.74 -15.51
N ASP A 42 -14.77 -15.72 -15.45
CA ASP A 42 -14.71 -14.74 -14.37
C ASP A 42 -15.97 -13.85 -14.41
N PRO A 43 -16.47 -13.27 -13.29
CA PRO A 43 -17.51 -12.24 -13.32
C PRO A 43 -17.23 -11.07 -14.30
N ASP A 44 -15.94 -10.80 -14.59
CA ASP A 44 -15.52 -9.82 -15.60
C ASP A 44 -15.70 -10.32 -17.06
N GLY A 45 -16.30 -11.48 -17.30
CA GLY A 45 -16.49 -12.10 -18.62
C GLY A 45 -15.21 -12.71 -19.22
N LYS A 46 -14.11 -12.75 -18.48
CA LYS A 46 -12.82 -13.28 -18.96
C LYS A 46 -12.73 -14.79 -18.79
N ARG A 47 -12.31 -15.50 -19.85
CA ARG A 47 -12.02 -16.94 -19.78
C ARG A 47 -10.74 -17.21 -18.98
N ARG A 48 -10.84 -18.11 -18.01
CA ARG A 48 -9.73 -18.58 -17.17
C ARG A 48 -9.63 -20.09 -17.27
N SER A 49 -8.42 -20.62 -17.11
CA SER A 49 -8.20 -22.06 -16.99
C SER A 49 -7.04 -22.39 -16.06
N LYS A 50 -7.11 -23.57 -15.43
CA LYS A 50 -6.06 -24.10 -14.57
C LYS A 50 -5.81 -25.56 -14.91
N ARG A 51 -4.55 -25.90 -15.21
CA ARG A 51 -4.10 -27.29 -15.38
C ARG A 51 -3.96 -27.96 -14.01
N ILE A 52 -4.45 -29.19 -13.91
CA ILE A 52 -4.51 -29.98 -12.69
C ILE A 52 -4.08 -31.42 -13.03
N GLY A 53 -3.29 -32.03 -12.14
CA GLY A 53 -2.69 -33.34 -12.40
C GLY A 53 -3.69 -34.49 -12.48
N SER A 54 -4.58 -34.61 -11.50
CA SER A 54 -5.50 -35.74 -11.38
C SER A 54 -6.97 -35.32 -11.57
N LYS A 55 -7.78 -36.25 -12.08
CA LYS A 55 -9.23 -36.07 -12.28
C LYS A 55 -9.95 -35.62 -11.00
N SER A 56 -9.69 -36.32 -9.89
CA SER A 56 -10.30 -36.01 -8.60
C SER A 56 -9.97 -34.60 -8.11
N MET A 57 -8.74 -34.13 -8.30
CA MET A 57 -8.36 -32.75 -7.95
C MET A 57 -9.02 -31.73 -8.87
N ALA A 58 -9.21 -32.06 -10.15
CA ALA A 58 -9.90 -31.20 -11.11
C ALA A 58 -11.38 -31.02 -10.75
N GLU A 59 -12.07 -32.11 -10.41
CA GLU A 59 -13.47 -32.09 -9.96
C GLU A 59 -13.65 -31.30 -8.66
N LYS A 60 -12.76 -31.50 -7.67
CA LYS A 60 -12.76 -30.72 -6.42
C LYS A 60 -12.55 -29.23 -6.68
N PHE A 61 -11.61 -28.90 -7.56
CA PHE A 61 -11.33 -27.50 -7.92
C PHE A 61 -12.50 -26.87 -8.68
N GLN A 62 -13.12 -27.61 -9.60
CA GLN A 62 -14.33 -27.19 -10.29
C GLN A 62 -15.44 -26.84 -9.28
N ARG A 63 -15.79 -27.77 -8.38
CA ARG A 63 -16.84 -27.53 -7.37
C ARG A 63 -16.55 -26.33 -6.49
N LYS A 64 -15.26 -26.11 -6.15
CA LYS A 64 -14.83 -24.94 -5.39
C LYS A 64 -15.10 -23.64 -6.17
N ILE A 65 -14.67 -23.56 -7.43
CA ILE A 65 -14.87 -22.36 -8.26
C ILE A 65 -16.35 -22.12 -8.52
N GLU A 66 -17.11 -23.19 -8.80
CA GLU A 66 -18.56 -23.12 -8.97
C GLU A 66 -19.26 -22.58 -7.72
N GLY A 67 -18.88 -23.07 -6.53
CA GLY A 67 -19.38 -22.55 -5.26
C GLY A 67 -18.99 -21.08 -5.01
N GLU A 68 -17.74 -20.70 -5.30
CA GLU A 68 -17.27 -19.31 -5.15
C GLU A 68 -18.00 -18.35 -6.11
N LEU A 69 -18.23 -18.77 -7.36
CA LEU A 69 -18.97 -18.00 -8.36
C LEU A 69 -20.46 -17.89 -8.01
N ALA A 70 -21.11 -18.99 -7.66
CA ALA A 70 -22.52 -19.02 -7.27
C ALA A 70 -22.78 -18.18 -6.01
N ALA A 71 -21.85 -18.18 -5.06
CA ALA A 71 -21.93 -17.34 -3.86
C ALA A 71 -21.51 -15.88 -4.10
N GLY A 72 -21.05 -15.51 -5.30
CA GLY A 72 -20.51 -14.17 -5.58
C GLY A 72 -19.25 -13.82 -4.78
N THR A 73 -18.56 -14.83 -4.23
CA THR A 73 -17.35 -14.66 -3.41
C THR A 73 -16.06 -14.86 -4.19
N TYR A 74 -16.15 -15.29 -5.45
CA TYR A 74 -15.02 -15.42 -6.34
C TYR A 74 -14.29 -14.09 -6.49
N ARG A 75 -12.99 -14.09 -6.19
CA ARG A 75 -12.10 -12.95 -6.41
C ARG A 75 -10.92 -13.43 -7.22
N HIS A 76 -10.69 -12.82 -8.38
CA HIS A 76 -9.49 -13.11 -9.14
C HIS A 76 -8.27 -12.52 -8.41
N GLU A 77 -7.21 -13.32 -8.26
CA GLU A 77 -5.95 -12.80 -7.74
C GLU A 77 -5.28 -11.93 -8.80
N VAL A 78 -5.32 -10.61 -8.63
CA VAL A 78 -4.51 -9.70 -9.43
C VAL A 78 -3.04 -9.93 -9.07
N ARG A 79 -2.28 -10.50 -10.01
CA ARG A 79 -0.83 -10.66 -9.88
C ARG A 79 -0.10 -9.39 -10.30
N LYS A 80 -0.30 -8.29 -9.57
CA LYS A 80 0.43 -7.04 -9.80
C LYS A 80 1.80 -7.09 -9.11
N PRO A 81 2.92 -6.97 -9.86
CA PRO A 81 4.24 -6.79 -9.28
C PRO A 81 4.31 -5.50 -8.45
N TRP A 82 5.06 -5.54 -7.35
CA TRP A 82 5.23 -4.37 -6.50
C TRP A 82 5.85 -3.17 -7.25
N SER A 83 6.85 -3.42 -8.09
CA SER A 83 7.52 -2.39 -8.90
C SER A 83 6.56 -1.66 -9.83
N GLU A 84 5.67 -2.39 -10.50
CA GLU A 84 4.64 -1.80 -11.36
C GLU A 84 3.65 -0.97 -10.55
N PHE A 85 3.18 -1.50 -9.41
CA PHE A 85 2.30 -0.76 -8.52
C PHE A 85 2.96 0.53 -8.04
N ARG A 86 4.25 0.49 -7.66
CA ARG A 86 4.97 1.67 -7.24
C ARG A 86 5.01 2.73 -8.33
N THR A 87 5.40 2.37 -9.54
CA THR A 87 5.42 3.30 -10.68
C THR A 87 4.04 3.93 -10.90
N GLU A 88 2.99 3.12 -10.86
CA GLU A 88 1.61 3.57 -11.04
C GLU A 88 1.14 4.49 -9.89
N TYR A 89 1.49 4.17 -8.65
CA TYR A 89 1.23 4.99 -7.47
C TYR A 89 1.97 6.33 -7.54
N GLU A 90 3.24 6.32 -7.95
CA GLU A 90 4.05 7.53 -8.12
C GLU A 90 3.49 8.45 -9.21
N GLN A 91 2.95 7.90 -10.29
CA GLN A 91 2.36 8.69 -11.38
C GLN A 91 0.98 9.26 -11.01
N LYS A 92 0.14 8.49 -10.32
CA LYS A 92 -1.27 8.86 -10.11
C LYS A 92 -1.54 9.59 -8.79
N ILE A 93 -0.78 9.27 -7.74
CA ILE A 93 -1.03 9.76 -6.37
C ILE A 93 -0.06 10.84 -5.96
N LEU A 94 1.25 10.68 -6.20
CA LEU A 94 2.24 11.66 -5.71
C LEU A 94 2.04 13.09 -6.22
N PRO A 95 1.64 13.35 -7.49
CA PRO A 95 1.41 14.71 -7.96
C PRO A 95 0.34 15.48 -7.19
N ARG A 96 -0.52 14.79 -6.43
CA ARG A 96 -1.56 15.37 -5.58
C ARG A 96 -1.03 15.83 -4.21
N LEU A 97 0.22 15.49 -3.87
CA LEU A 97 0.85 15.80 -2.60
C LEU A 97 1.83 16.96 -2.75
N SER A 98 2.09 17.68 -1.65
CA SER A 98 3.14 18.70 -1.61
C SER A 98 4.52 18.07 -1.87
N GLY A 99 5.45 18.83 -2.49
CA GLY A 99 6.76 18.30 -2.88
C GLY A 99 7.51 17.60 -1.73
N ARG A 100 7.54 18.23 -0.55
CA ARG A 100 8.11 17.61 0.66
C ARG A 100 7.45 16.28 1.02
N SER A 101 6.14 16.17 0.86
CA SER A 101 5.43 14.92 1.14
C SER A 101 5.76 13.84 0.10
N GLN A 102 5.94 14.22 -1.16
CA GLN A 102 6.37 13.29 -2.21
C GLN A 102 7.72 12.66 -1.87
N ASP A 103 8.70 13.48 -1.47
CA ASP A 103 10.04 13.01 -1.11
C ASP A 103 10.02 12.03 0.08
N LEU A 104 9.22 12.36 1.11
CA LEU A 104 9.07 11.50 2.28
C LEU A 104 8.39 10.17 1.95
N VAL A 105 7.39 10.18 1.08
CA VAL A 105 6.73 8.95 0.61
C VAL A 105 7.73 8.10 -0.19
N LYS A 106 8.45 8.69 -1.15
CA LYS A 106 9.46 7.98 -1.95
C LYS A 106 10.54 7.36 -1.07
N LEU A 107 11.03 8.09 -0.08
CA LEU A 107 12.00 7.58 0.89
C LEU A 107 11.46 6.38 1.68
N SER A 108 10.20 6.46 2.10
CA SER A 108 9.54 5.40 2.87
C SER A 108 9.34 4.13 2.03
N LEU A 109 8.88 4.28 0.78
CA LEU A 109 8.70 3.15 -0.15
C LEU A 109 10.05 2.52 -0.53
N ALA A 110 11.09 3.33 -0.75
CA ALA A 110 12.44 2.83 -1.02
C ALA A 110 13.03 2.06 0.17
N ALA A 111 12.82 2.54 1.40
CA ALA A 111 13.23 1.81 2.60
C ALA A 111 12.51 0.45 2.70
N PHE A 112 11.20 0.42 2.42
CA PHE A 112 10.43 -0.81 2.42
C PHE A 112 10.93 -1.82 1.38
N GLU A 113 11.18 -1.36 0.15
CA GLU A 113 11.72 -2.22 -0.91
C GLU A 113 13.08 -2.80 -0.58
N ARG A 114 13.97 -1.98 -0.04
CA ARG A 114 15.33 -2.42 0.27
C ARG A 114 15.35 -3.49 1.36
N LEU A 115 14.50 -3.35 2.38
CA LEU A 115 14.44 -4.26 3.53
C LEU A 115 13.62 -5.51 3.24
N VAL A 116 12.41 -5.36 2.70
CA VAL A 116 11.45 -6.47 2.53
C VAL A 116 11.53 -7.11 1.15
N ARG A 117 11.90 -6.35 0.11
CA ARG A 117 11.93 -6.81 -1.29
C ARG A 117 10.64 -7.51 -1.73
N PRO A 118 9.46 -6.85 -1.60
CA PRO A 118 8.19 -7.45 -1.99
C PRO A 118 8.15 -7.74 -3.49
N ALA A 119 7.81 -8.96 -3.87
CA ALA A 119 7.65 -9.33 -5.29
C ALA A 119 6.27 -8.94 -5.83
N LEU A 120 5.20 -9.27 -5.09
CA LEU A 120 3.82 -9.06 -5.49
C LEU A 120 3.07 -8.27 -4.42
N VAL A 121 2.23 -7.33 -4.85
CA VAL A 121 1.39 -6.52 -3.94
C VAL A 121 0.48 -7.41 -3.11
N ALA A 122 -0.19 -8.37 -3.75
CA ALA A 122 -1.13 -9.29 -3.09
C ALA A 122 -0.51 -10.16 -1.99
N LYS A 123 0.82 -10.30 -1.95
CA LYS A 123 1.55 -11.07 -0.93
C LYS A 123 1.95 -10.24 0.30
N ILE A 124 1.70 -8.94 0.31
CA ILE A 124 2.05 -8.07 1.44
C ILE A 124 1.02 -8.29 2.55
N THR A 125 1.48 -8.85 3.67
CA THR A 125 0.63 -9.17 4.82
C THR A 125 1.02 -8.33 6.04
N THR A 126 0.23 -8.44 7.12
CA THR A 126 0.61 -7.84 8.41
C THR A 126 1.99 -8.30 8.89
N ALA A 127 2.34 -9.57 8.70
CA ALA A 127 3.65 -10.11 9.07
C ALA A 127 4.79 -9.46 8.27
N THR A 128 4.55 -9.14 6.99
CA THR A 128 5.49 -8.40 6.14
C THR A 128 5.74 -6.98 6.68
N ILE A 129 4.72 -6.34 7.25
CA ILE A 129 4.85 -5.04 7.89
C ILE A 129 5.62 -5.16 9.22
N ASP A 130 5.32 -6.17 10.03
CA ASP A 130 6.04 -6.41 11.29
C ASP A 130 7.53 -6.70 11.05
N GLU A 131 7.86 -7.45 9.99
CA GLU A 131 9.24 -7.67 9.53
C GLU A 131 9.92 -6.36 9.12
N PHE A 132 9.24 -5.52 8.33
CA PHE A 132 9.76 -4.19 7.98
C PHE A 132 10.07 -3.37 9.24
N VAL A 133 9.17 -3.35 10.23
CA VAL A 133 9.36 -2.61 11.48
C VAL A 133 10.59 -3.13 12.24
N ALA A 134 10.73 -4.45 12.35
CA ALA A 134 11.85 -5.08 13.03
C ALA A 134 13.18 -4.72 12.36
N GLN A 135 13.27 -4.84 11.03
CA GLN A 135 14.48 -4.50 10.29
C GLN A 135 14.78 -2.99 10.32
N ARG A 136 13.76 -2.14 10.14
CA ARG A 136 13.92 -0.68 10.08
C ARG A 136 14.44 -0.08 11.39
N ARG A 137 14.10 -0.69 12.54
CA ARG A 137 14.62 -0.29 13.86
C ARG A 137 16.08 -0.61 14.09
N LEU A 138 16.65 -1.57 13.36
CA LEU A 138 18.06 -1.93 13.47
C LEU A 138 18.97 -1.04 12.62
N GLU A 139 18.39 -0.22 11.75
CA GLU A 139 19.16 0.63 10.86
C GLU A 139 19.81 1.80 11.60
N PRO A 140 20.97 2.27 11.12
CA PRO A 140 21.63 3.45 11.70
C PRO A 140 20.75 4.69 11.55
N GLY A 141 20.64 5.43 12.64
CA GLY A 141 19.95 6.70 12.74
C GLY A 141 20.82 7.88 12.32
N LYS A 142 20.28 9.10 12.49
CA LYS A 142 20.98 10.34 12.12
C LYS A 142 22.19 10.65 13.02
N LYS A 143 22.14 10.24 14.30
CA LYS A 143 23.25 10.45 15.23
C LYS A 143 24.19 9.25 15.16
N ARG A 144 25.49 9.51 15.33
CA ARG A 144 26.50 8.44 15.47
C ARG A 144 26.06 7.46 16.56
N GLU A 145 26.17 6.17 16.27
CA GLU A 145 25.81 5.07 17.18
C GLU A 145 24.35 5.06 17.65
N SER A 146 23.46 5.80 16.97
CA SER A 146 22.02 5.70 17.20
C SER A 146 21.34 4.81 16.16
N THR A 147 20.20 4.25 16.52
CA THR A 147 19.28 3.59 15.58
C THR A 147 18.22 4.56 15.08
N VAL A 148 17.47 4.16 14.05
CA VAL A 148 16.34 4.94 13.52
C VAL A 148 15.33 5.21 14.63
N ALA A 149 15.02 6.49 14.85
CA ALA A 149 14.07 6.91 15.88
C ALA A 149 12.66 6.36 15.62
N PRO A 150 11.88 6.01 16.66
CA PRO A 150 10.49 5.58 16.56
C PRO A 150 9.61 6.45 15.65
N ALA A 151 9.76 7.78 15.75
CA ALA A 151 9.04 8.75 14.92
C ALA A 151 9.30 8.57 13.41
N THR A 152 10.52 8.18 13.05
CA THR A 152 10.89 7.92 11.64
C THR A 152 10.24 6.63 11.15
N VAL A 153 10.26 5.56 11.96
CA VAL A 153 9.55 4.32 11.66
C VAL A 153 8.06 4.59 11.48
N ASN A 154 7.44 5.33 12.40
CA ASN A 154 6.01 5.66 12.33
C ASN A 154 5.66 6.52 11.12
N ARG A 155 6.53 7.45 10.73
CA ARG A 155 6.37 8.19 9.46
C ARG A 155 6.37 7.23 8.28
N ASP A 156 7.35 6.34 8.19
CA ASP A 156 7.45 5.37 7.10
C ASP A 156 6.20 4.47 7.06
N LEU A 157 5.71 4.01 8.22
CA LEU A 157 4.47 3.23 8.35
C LEU A 157 3.21 4.00 7.91
N ARG A 158 3.11 5.31 8.17
CA ARG A 158 1.97 6.12 7.69
C ARG A 158 1.92 6.17 6.17
N HIS A 159 3.08 6.37 5.52
CA HIS A 159 3.16 6.40 4.07
C HIS A 159 2.91 5.03 3.44
N LEU A 160 3.44 3.95 4.03
CA LEU A 160 3.14 2.59 3.60
C LEU A 160 1.66 2.24 3.77
N LYS A 161 1.04 2.62 4.89
CA LYS A 161 -0.39 2.41 5.13
C LYS A 161 -1.24 3.11 4.06
N ALA A 162 -0.90 4.34 3.71
CA ALA A 162 -1.59 5.07 2.66
C ALA A 162 -1.43 4.38 1.29
N ALA A 163 -0.20 4.00 0.91
CA ALA A 163 0.06 3.32 -0.35
C ALA A 163 -0.67 1.97 -0.45
N LEU A 164 -0.63 1.14 0.60
CA LEU A 164 -1.34 -0.14 0.61
C LEU A 164 -2.86 0.01 0.71
N GLY A 165 -3.35 1.11 1.27
CA GLY A 165 -4.76 1.50 1.20
C GLY A 165 -5.20 1.72 -0.25
N VAL A 166 -4.44 2.52 -1.00
CA VAL A 166 -4.69 2.74 -2.45
C VAL A 166 -4.56 1.43 -3.23
N ALA A 167 -3.58 0.58 -2.93
CA ALA A 167 -3.46 -0.73 -3.56
C ALA A 167 -4.69 -1.63 -3.31
N HIS A 168 -5.29 -1.52 -2.13
CA HIS A 168 -6.53 -2.22 -1.80
C HIS A 168 -7.73 -1.66 -2.56
N GLU A 169 -7.85 -0.32 -2.62
CA GLU A 169 -8.89 0.37 -3.39
C GLU A 169 -8.82 0.05 -4.89
N TRP A 170 -7.63 -0.10 -5.45
CA TRP A 170 -7.41 -0.52 -6.83
C TRP A 170 -7.56 -2.04 -7.07
N GLY A 171 -7.86 -2.81 -6.02
CA GLY A 171 -8.07 -4.26 -6.12
C GLY A 171 -6.78 -5.10 -6.25
N TYR A 172 -5.60 -4.50 -6.11
CA TYR A 172 -4.31 -5.22 -6.17
C TYR A 172 -3.98 -5.96 -4.89
N LEU A 173 -4.63 -5.56 -3.79
CA LEU A 173 -4.47 -6.14 -2.48
C LEU A 173 -5.84 -6.62 -1.98
N PRO A 174 -6.05 -7.93 -1.77
CA PRO A 174 -7.37 -8.45 -1.40
C PRO A 174 -7.81 -7.99 0.01
N LYS A 175 -6.84 -7.73 0.90
CA LYS A 175 -7.06 -7.23 2.25
C LYS A 175 -5.91 -6.34 2.69
N ALA A 176 -6.23 -5.12 3.13
CA ALA A 176 -5.22 -4.21 3.68
C ALA A 176 -4.60 -4.76 5.00
N PRO A 177 -3.26 -4.75 5.16
CA PRO A 177 -2.60 -5.19 6.38
C PRO A 177 -2.86 -4.22 7.54
N ARG A 178 -2.76 -4.74 8.76
CA ARG A 178 -2.87 -3.93 9.97
C ARG A 178 -1.51 -3.31 10.29
N PHE A 179 -1.51 -2.04 10.70
CA PHE A 179 -0.30 -1.31 11.08
C PHE A 179 -0.30 -1.10 12.59
N ARG A 180 0.77 -1.55 13.26
CA ARG A 180 1.02 -1.29 14.68
C ARG A 180 2.11 -0.24 14.79
N PHE A 181 1.74 0.95 15.24
CA PHE A 181 2.70 2.03 15.42
C PHE A 181 3.57 1.79 16.65
N VAL A 182 4.83 2.22 16.55
CA VAL A 182 5.80 2.17 17.63
C VAL A 182 5.43 3.23 18.67
N ARG A 183 5.48 2.86 19.96
CA ARG A 183 5.33 3.83 21.04
C ARG A 183 6.46 4.86 20.97
N GLU A 184 6.09 6.13 20.92
CA GLU A 184 7.03 7.25 21.00
C GLU A 184 7.05 7.76 22.45
N GLU A 185 8.23 8.12 22.94
CA GLU A 185 8.33 8.88 24.18
C GLU A 185 7.73 10.27 23.95
N GLU A 186 6.79 10.65 24.81
CA GLU A 186 6.18 11.97 24.74
C GLU A 186 7.22 13.02 25.11
N ARG A 187 7.58 13.85 24.14
CA ARG A 187 8.49 14.97 24.35
C ARG A 187 7.67 16.21 24.57
N ILE A 188 7.54 16.61 25.83
CA ILE A 188 7.16 17.98 26.15
C ILE A 188 8.26 18.84 25.53
N GLY A 189 7.89 19.71 24.57
CA GLY A 189 8.84 20.64 23.95
C GLY A 189 9.58 21.45 25.03
N ARG A 190 10.70 22.07 24.67
CA ARG A 190 11.43 22.90 25.63
C ARG A 190 10.49 23.99 26.14
N ILE A 191 10.18 23.96 27.43
CA ILE A 191 9.34 24.98 28.08
C ILE A 191 10.12 26.29 28.04
N VAL A 192 9.54 27.30 27.40
CA VAL A 192 10.06 28.66 27.39
C VAL A 192 9.70 29.28 28.75
N THR A 193 10.71 29.55 29.57
CA THR A 193 10.52 30.21 30.86
C THR A 193 10.51 31.73 30.66
N PRO A 194 10.05 32.52 31.63
CA PRO A 194 10.11 33.98 31.55
C PRO A 194 11.54 34.51 31.26
N GLU A 195 12.57 33.85 31.76
CA GLU A 195 13.97 34.20 31.52
C GLU A 195 14.38 33.93 30.07
N HIS A 196 13.97 32.79 29.49
CA HIS A 196 14.16 32.53 28.07
C HIS A 196 13.45 33.58 27.21
N PHE A 197 12.24 34.00 27.60
CA PHE A 197 11.51 35.05 26.91
C PHE A 197 12.26 36.40 26.95
N ARG A 198 12.80 36.77 28.13
CA ARG A 198 13.62 37.98 28.29
C ARG A 198 14.87 37.95 27.41
N LEU A 199 15.58 36.81 27.36
CA LEU A 199 16.77 36.65 26.51
C LEU A 199 16.42 36.77 25.02
N ILE A 200 15.29 36.21 24.58
CA ILE A 200 14.80 36.38 23.20
C ILE A 200 14.50 37.86 22.93
N TYR A 201 13.82 38.54 23.86
CA TYR A 201 13.42 39.94 23.75
C TYR A 201 14.62 40.90 23.71
N ASP A 202 15.65 40.64 24.51
CA ASP A 202 16.91 41.40 24.47
C ASP A 202 17.65 41.17 23.14
N GLY A 203 17.62 39.94 22.61
CA GLY A 203 18.19 39.58 21.31
C GLY A 203 17.55 40.31 20.12
N CYS A 204 16.29 40.76 20.24
CA CYS A 204 15.61 41.53 19.19
C CYS A 204 16.36 42.81 18.80
N LYS A 205 17.15 43.39 19.71
CA LYS A 205 17.96 44.60 19.46
C LYS A 205 19.02 44.41 18.37
N HIS A 206 19.42 43.16 18.13
CA HIS A 206 20.47 42.79 17.18
C HIS A 206 19.92 42.02 15.97
N ALA A 207 18.62 41.75 15.94
CA ALA A 207 17.99 41.01 14.86
C ALA A 207 17.75 41.94 13.66
N GLU A 208 18.17 41.53 12.47
CA GLU A 208 17.89 42.26 11.23
C GLU A 208 16.44 42.02 10.79
N LYS A 209 15.75 43.07 10.33
CA LYS A 209 14.35 42.98 9.89
C LYS A 209 14.23 42.75 8.39
N PRO A 210 13.10 42.19 7.90
CA PRO A 210 12.69 42.35 6.51
C PRO A 210 12.58 43.84 6.15
N ALA A 211 12.78 44.21 4.88
CA ALA A 211 12.77 45.60 4.41
C ALA A 211 11.40 46.28 4.57
N LEU A 212 11.07 46.69 5.79
CA LEU A 212 9.84 47.40 6.15
C LEU A 212 10.21 48.79 6.68
N ALA A 213 9.71 49.86 6.05
CA ALA A 213 10.22 51.22 6.27
C ALA A 213 9.77 51.88 7.59
N GLN A 214 8.85 51.28 8.35
CA GLN A 214 8.05 51.99 9.36
C GLN A 214 8.42 51.74 10.83
N CYS A 215 9.38 50.87 11.13
CA CYS A 215 9.83 50.61 12.51
C CYS A 215 11.28 50.11 12.55
N SER A 216 11.94 50.25 13.71
CA SER A 216 13.25 49.65 13.93
C SER A 216 13.15 48.13 13.94
N ALA A 217 14.27 47.45 13.70
CA ALA A 217 14.27 45.99 13.66
C ALA A 217 13.89 45.35 15.00
N GLY A 218 14.32 45.96 16.11
CA GLY A 218 13.93 45.54 17.46
C GLY A 218 12.43 45.65 17.70
N GLU A 219 11.82 46.80 17.39
CA GLU A 219 10.38 47.03 17.57
C GLU A 219 9.53 46.06 16.74
N TRP A 220 9.95 45.77 15.51
CA TRP A 220 9.27 44.82 14.64
C TRP A 220 9.26 43.40 15.24
N TRP A 221 10.42 42.91 15.68
CA TRP A 221 10.54 41.58 16.27
C TRP A 221 9.83 41.46 17.63
N GLN A 222 9.85 42.52 18.44
CA GLN A 222 9.13 42.57 19.71
C GLN A 222 7.60 42.52 19.50
N ALA A 223 7.08 43.30 18.53
CA ALA A 223 5.66 43.29 18.19
C ALA A 223 5.19 41.92 17.68
N LEU A 224 6.00 41.25 16.84
CA LEU A 224 5.72 39.92 16.34
C LEU A 224 5.63 38.88 17.47
N LEU A 225 6.55 38.93 18.43
CA LEU A 225 6.57 37.99 19.55
C LEU A 225 5.37 38.16 20.47
N VAL A 226 4.97 39.40 20.75
CA VAL A 226 3.75 39.68 21.53
C VAL A 226 2.52 39.15 20.79
N PHE A 227 2.39 39.45 19.50
CA PHE A 227 1.27 38.98 18.68
C PHE A 227 1.20 37.44 18.56
N ALA A 228 2.35 36.76 18.46
CA ALA A 228 2.40 35.30 18.37
C ALA A 228 2.20 34.59 19.72
N SER A 229 2.20 35.33 20.84
CA SER A 229 2.08 34.80 22.20
C SER A 229 0.71 34.99 22.86
N GLY A 230 -0.20 35.75 22.23
CA GLY A 230 -1.60 35.90 22.61
C GLY A 230 -2.52 34.99 21.82
#